data_AF-U9SMF7-F1
#
_entry.id   AF-U9SMF7-F1
#
_cell.length_a   1.000
_cell.length_b   1.000
_cell.length_c   1.000
_cell.angle_alpha   90.00
_cell.angle_beta   90.00
_cell.angle_gamma   90.00
#
_symmetry.space_group_name_H-M   'P 1'
#
loop_
_entity.id
_entity.type
_entity.pdbx_description
1 polymer ?
#
loop_
_entity_poly.entity_id
_entity_poly.type
_entity_poly.pdbx_seq_one_letter_code
_entity_poly.pdbx_strand_id
1 'polypeptide(L)'
;MPNQVDYHGNFNAEIFEDLFSTLCKALYEKYGPVNIHMDGASYHKRRVENIPTSNTKKQEIIDWLNAHNIVFSDELRRPELLELVQMNKEKVTFACVKIAKQYEHEVSFTPPYHCELQPIEGIWSVVKGEVAHSGPHPN
;
A
#
# COMPACT_ATOMS: atom_id res chain seq x y z
N MET A 1 -17.48 -4.69 23.13
CA MET A 1 -17.33 -3.32 22.60
C MET A 1 -16.45 -3.41 21.36
N PRO A 2 -16.96 -3.22 20.14
CA PRO A 2 -16.08 -3.13 18.98
C PRO A 2 -15.39 -1.76 19.02
N ASN A 3 -14.06 -1.75 18.93
CA ASN A 3 -13.26 -0.53 18.83
C ASN A 3 -13.78 0.31 17.67
N GLN A 4 -14.31 1.49 17.99
CA GLN A 4 -14.67 2.51 17.03
C GLN A 4 -13.36 3.09 16.49
N VAL A 5 -12.83 2.44 15.44
CA VAL A 5 -11.69 2.95 14.68
C VAL A 5 -12.15 4.24 14.02
N ASP A 6 -11.67 5.37 14.53
CA ASP A 6 -11.97 6.69 14.01
C ASP A 6 -11.48 6.81 12.56
N TYR A 7 -12.43 6.66 11.63
CA TYR A 7 -12.24 6.69 10.18
C TYR A 7 -11.76 8.06 9.68
N HIS A 8 -11.95 9.16 10.43
CA HIS A 8 -11.69 10.52 9.94
C HIS A 8 -10.38 11.15 10.45
N GLY A 9 -9.66 10.51 11.39
CA GLY A 9 -8.41 11.04 11.93
C GLY A 9 -7.22 10.09 11.95
N ASN A 10 -7.44 8.77 12.01
CA ASN A 10 -6.39 7.82 12.40
C ASN A 10 -6.16 6.64 11.44
N PHE A 11 -6.81 6.59 10.27
CA PHE A 11 -6.56 5.50 9.32
C PHE A 11 -5.13 5.61 8.73
N ASN A 12 -4.26 4.71 9.16
CA ASN A 12 -2.85 4.67 8.79
C ASN A 12 -2.49 3.29 8.22
N ALA A 13 -1.23 3.12 7.81
CA ALA A 13 -0.78 1.86 7.21
C ALA A 13 -0.86 0.67 8.17
N GLU A 14 -0.61 0.87 9.47
CA GLU A 14 -0.66 -0.21 10.48
C GLU A 14 -2.10 -0.72 10.64
N ILE A 15 -3.06 0.20 10.84
CA ILE A 15 -4.49 -0.15 10.94
C ILE A 15 -4.95 -0.84 9.66
N PHE A 16 -4.56 -0.30 8.50
CA PHE A 16 -4.88 -0.92 7.22
C PHE A 16 -4.33 -2.35 7.13
N GLU A 17 -3.07 -2.57 7.49
CA GLU A 17 -2.43 -3.88 7.39
C GLU A 17 -3.05 -4.93 8.31
N ASP A 18 -3.47 -4.54 9.53
CA ASP A 18 -4.19 -5.43 10.44
C ASP A 18 -5.54 -5.87 9.86
N LEU A 19 -6.29 -4.91 9.31
CA LEU A 19 -7.56 -5.18 8.63
C LEU A 19 -7.33 -6.02 7.37
N PHE A 20 -6.30 -5.72 6.60
CA PHE A 20 -5.96 -6.40 5.37
C PHE A 20 -5.52 -7.85 5.60
N SER A 21 -4.75 -8.10 6.67
CA SER A 21 -4.37 -9.46 7.08
C SER A 21 -5.59 -10.29 7.46
N THR A 22 -6.51 -9.71 8.24
CA THR A 22 -7.78 -10.35 8.62
C THR A 22 -8.62 -10.67 7.37
N LEU A 23 -8.69 -9.73 6.42
CA LEU A 23 -9.38 -9.91 5.15
C LEU A 23 -8.76 -11.04 4.32
N CYS A 24 -7.44 -11.07 4.14
CA CYS A 24 -6.74 -12.09 3.35
C CYS A 24 -7.02 -13.49 3.91
N LYS A 25 -6.95 -13.66 5.23
CA LYS A 25 -7.29 -14.94 5.87
C LYS A 25 -8.72 -15.36 5.54
N ALA A 26 -9.69 -14.46 5.72
CA ALA A 26 -11.09 -14.77 5.46
C ALA A 26 -11.38 -15.07 3.98
N LEU A 27 -10.71 -14.38 3.06
CA LEU A 27 -10.81 -14.62 1.62
C LEU A 27 -10.26 -16.01 1.26
N TYR A 28 -9.09 -16.37 1.78
CA TYR A 28 -8.49 -17.67 1.53
C TYR A 28 -9.37 -18.82 2.07
N GLU A 29 -9.85 -18.70 3.30
CA GLU A 29 -10.72 -19.72 3.91
C GLU A 29 -12.02 -19.93 3.13
N LYS A 30 -12.55 -18.87 2.50
CA LYS A 30 -13.85 -18.90 1.82
C LYS A 30 -13.76 -19.18 0.32
N TYR A 31 -12.72 -18.68 -0.34
CA TYR A 31 -12.60 -18.63 -1.80
C TYR A 31 -11.25 -19.15 -2.33
N GLY A 32 -10.27 -19.40 -1.46
CA GLY A 32 -8.91 -19.73 -1.86
C GLY A 32 -8.13 -18.51 -2.40
N PRO A 33 -7.09 -18.72 -3.22
CA PRO A 33 -6.32 -17.66 -3.87
C PRO A 33 -7.19 -16.72 -4.71
N VAL A 34 -6.99 -15.39 -4.56
CA VAL A 34 -7.71 -14.37 -5.33
C VAL A 34 -6.79 -13.24 -5.78
N ASN A 35 -7.26 -12.49 -6.77
CA ASN A 35 -6.65 -11.24 -7.23
C ASN A 35 -7.32 -10.05 -6.54
N ILE A 36 -6.54 -9.28 -5.77
CA ILE A 36 -6.99 -8.12 -5.03
C ILE A 36 -6.57 -6.86 -5.79
N HIS A 37 -7.53 -6.02 -6.13
CA HIS A 37 -7.30 -4.73 -6.79
C HIS A 37 -7.39 -3.60 -5.75
N MET A 38 -6.36 -2.76 -5.67
CA MET A 38 -6.27 -1.65 -4.72
C MET A 38 -6.01 -0.30 -5.41
N ASP A 39 -6.47 0.77 -4.79
CA ASP A 39 -6.21 2.13 -5.25
C ASP A 39 -4.78 2.60 -4.94
N GLY A 40 -4.50 3.85 -5.31
CA GLY A 40 -3.21 4.49 -5.11
C GLY A 40 -2.94 5.09 -3.73
N ALA A 41 -3.79 4.89 -2.72
CA ALA A 41 -3.66 5.56 -1.43
C ALA A 41 -2.30 5.26 -0.76
N SER A 42 -1.73 6.28 -0.10
CA SER A 42 -0.37 6.20 0.44
C SER A 42 -0.23 5.11 1.51
N TYR A 43 -1.24 4.91 2.35
CA TYR A 43 -1.27 3.86 3.37
C TYR A 43 -1.38 2.45 2.78
N HIS A 44 -1.94 2.28 1.57
CA HIS A 44 -1.89 1.01 0.85
C HIS A 44 -0.49 0.68 0.29
N LYS A 45 0.34 1.70 0.09
CA LYS A 45 1.65 1.61 -0.57
C LYS A 45 2.83 1.82 0.40
N ARG A 46 2.64 1.49 1.68
CA ARG A 46 3.76 1.45 2.63
C ARG A 46 4.76 0.37 2.20
N ARG A 47 6.02 0.75 2.05
CA ARG A 47 7.12 -0.17 1.75
C ARG A 47 7.48 -0.95 3.02
N VAL A 48 7.93 -2.19 2.84
CA VAL A 48 8.26 -3.09 3.98
C VAL A 48 9.45 -2.60 4.82
N GLU A 49 10.21 -1.67 4.29
CA GLU A 49 11.35 -1.02 4.93
C GLU A 49 11.42 0.45 4.51
N ASN A 50 12.23 1.22 5.23
CA ASN A 50 12.46 2.62 4.93
C ASN A 50 13.49 2.76 3.80
N ILE A 51 13.08 3.40 2.71
CA ILE A 51 13.96 3.73 1.59
C ILE A 51 14.67 5.07 1.90
N PRO A 52 16.00 5.16 1.72
CA PRO A 52 16.74 6.40 1.89
C PRO A 52 16.16 7.56 1.06
N THR A 53 16.17 8.75 1.65
CA THR A 53 15.65 10.00 1.05
C THR A 53 16.72 11.08 0.99
N SER A 54 16.37 12.23 0.42
CA SER A 54 17.23 13.42 0.41
C SER A 54 17.60 13.96 1.79
N ASN A 55 17.00 13.45 2.88
CA ASN A 55 17.37 13.77 4.27
C ASN A 55 18.24 12.69 4.94
N THR A 56 18.43 11.52 4.31
CA THR A 56 19.16 10.38 4.87
C THR A 56 20.68 10.61 4.85
N LYS A 57 21.41 10.19 5.89
CA LYS A 57 22.87 10.37 5.96
C LYS A 57 23.57 9.52 4.89
N LYS A 58 24.75 9.95 4.42
CA LYS A 58 25.51 9.22 3.37
C LYS A 58 25.77 7.75 3.76
N GLN A 59 26.14 7.51 5.02
CA GLN A 59 26.40 6.15 5.50
C GLN A 59 25.16 5.27 5.45
N GLU A 60 24.00 5.77 5.89
CA GLU A 60 22.74 5.03 5.83
C GLU A 60 22.31 4.71 4.39
N ILE A 61 22.62 5.58 3.42
CA ILE A 61 22.41 5.30 1.99
C ILE A 61 23.33 4.15 1.53
N ILE A 62 24.61 4.19 1.90
CA ILE A 62 25.58 3.12 1.61
C ILE A 62 25.14 1.79 2.21
N ASP A 63 24.73 1.80 3.48
CA ASP A 63 24.28 0.60 4.19
C ASP A 63 23.06 -0.02 3.50
N TRP A 64 22.12 0.82 3.05
CA TRP A 64 20.95 0.37 2.30
C TRP A 64 21.33 -0.26 0.95
N LEU A 65 22.24 0.37 0.19
CA LEU A 65 22.72 -0.16 -1.10
C LEU A 65 23.42 -1.51 -0.92
N ASN A 66 24.26 -1.63 0.12
CA ASN A 66 24.92 -2.89 0.49
C ASN A 66 23.91 -3.97 0.89
N ALA A 67 22.92 -3.65 1.72
CA ALA A 67 21.86 -4.58 2.12
C ALA A 67 21.06 -5.11 0.91
N HIS A 68 20.95 -4.31 -0.14
CA HIS A 68 20.28 -4.67 -1.40
C HIS A 68 21.22 -5.28 -2.44
N ASN A 69 22.49 -5.53 -2.09
CA ASN A 69 23.53 -6.04 -2.99
C ASN A 69 23.69 -5.20 -4.27
N ILE A 70 23.54 -3.88 -4.16
CA ILE A 70 23.74 -2.95 -5.26
C ILE A 70 25.22 -2.54 -5.28
N VAL A 71 25.90 -2.82 -6.38
CA VAL A 71 27.31 -2.45 -6.57
C VAL A 71 27.40 -0.96 -6.92
N PHE A 72 28.31 -0.26 -6.26
CA PHE A 72 28.62 1.15 -6.50
C PHE A 72 30.11 1.39 -6.26
N SER A 73 30.65 2.54 -6.70
CA SER A 73 32.04 2.90 -6.47
C SER A 73 32.19 3.86 -5.28
N ASP A 74 33.31 3.78 -4.57
CA ASP A 74 33.56 4.57 -3.35
C ASP A 74 33.72 6.07 -3.63
N GLU A 75 34.00 6.43 -4.89
CA GLU A 75 34.12 7.81 -5.36
C GLU A 75 32.77 8.52 -5.47
N LEU A 76 31.64 7.79 -5.46
CA LEU A 76 30.32 8.38 -5.63
C LEU A 76 29.96 9.33 -4.49
N ARG A 77 29.43 10.47 -4.90
CA ARG A 77 28.87 11.49 -4.03
C ARG A 77 27.46 11.09 -3.63
N ARG A 78 26.98 11.72 -2.56
CA ARG A 78 25.66 11.45 -1.98
C ARG A 78 24.51 11.53 -3.00
N PRO A 79 24.45 12.51 -3.93
CA PRO A 79 23.39 12.56 -4.94
C PRO A 79 23.38 11.34 -5.87
N GLU A 80 24.56 10.89 -6.33
CA GLU A 80 24.71 9.74 -7.22
C GLU A 80 24.29 8.43 -6.52
N LEU A 81 24.63 8.30 -5.24
CA LEU A 81 24.17 7.17 -4.41
C LEU A 81 22.64 7.19 -4.25
N LEU A 82 22.02 8.37 -4.10
CA LEU A 82 20.55 8.49 -4.03
C LEU A 82 19.87 8.16 -5.35
N GLU A 83 20.49 8.47 -6.49
CA GLU A 83 20.00 8.03 -7.80
C GLU A 83 19.98 6.50 -7.90
N LEU A 84 21.02 5.82 -7.41
CA LEU A 84 21.03 4.36 -7.33
C LEU A 84 19.90 3.82 -6.44
N VAL A 85 19.64 4.45 -5.29
CA VAL A 85 18.48 4.09 -4.45
C VAL A 85 17.18 4.26 -5.25
N GLN A 86 17.00 5.39 -5.92
CA GLN A 86 15.77 5.68 -6.68
C GLN A 86 15.54 4.69 -7.82
N MET A 87 16.60 4.28 -8.52
CA MET A 87 16.54 3.28 -9.58
C MET A 87 16.18 1.88 -9.06
N ASN A 88 16.44 1.61 -7.79
CA ASN A 88 16.28 0.27 -7.21
C ASN A 88 15.11 0.16 -6.21
N LYS A 89 14.51 1.27 -5.78
CA LYS A 89 13.45 1.27 -4.75
C LYS A 89 12.23 0.42 -5.10
N GLU A 90 11.93 0.24 -6.40
CA GLU A 90 10.77 -0.54 -6.83
C GLU A 90 10.92 -2.03 -6.51
N LYS A 91 12.16 -2.50 -6.25
CA LYS A 91 12.44 -3.86 -5.77
C LYS A 91 11.96 -4.07 -4.33
N VAL A 92 11.83 -2.99 -3.54
CA VAL A 92 11.27 -3.06 -2.20
C VAL A 92 9.76 -3.21 -2.31
N THR A 93 9.23 -4.37 -1.96
CA THR A 93 7.79 -4.60 -2.07
C THR A 93 6.96 -3.81 -1.04
N PHE A 94 5.66 -3.69 -1.27
CA PHE A 94 4.73 -3.11 -0.31
C PHE A 94 4.33 -4.11 0.77
N ALA A 95 4.02 -3.63 1.98
CA ALA A 95 3.64 -4.48 3.11
C ALA A 95 2.40 -5.33 2.80
N CYS A 96 1.37 -4.72 2.21
CA CYS A 96 0.17 -5.41 1.76
C CYS A 96 0.46 -6.54 0.76
N VAL A 97 1.41 -6.37 -0.16
CA VAL A 97 1.80 -7.41 -1.12
C VAL A 97 2.43 -8.60 -0.39
N LYS A 98 3.27 -8.36 0.64
CA LYS A 98 3.79 -9.45 1.48
C LYS A 98 2.68 -10.17 2.25
N ILE A 99 1.75 -9.42 2.84
CA ILE A 99 0.62 -9.98 3.58
C ILE A 99 -0.22 -10.87 2.66
N ALA A 100 -0.64 -10.35 1.50
CA ALA A 100 -1.42 -11.08 0.51
C ALA A 100 -0.72 -12.39 0.08
N LYS A 101 0.58 -12.33 -0.18
CA LYS A 101 1.38 -13.49 -0.60
C LYS A 101 1.44 -14.59 0.46
N GLN A 102 1.32 -14.28 1.76
CA GLN A 102 1.24 -15.30 2.82
C GLN A 102 -0.02 -16.18 2.69
N TYR A 103 -1.06 -15.65 2.03
CA TYR A 103 -2.33 -16.33 1.75
C TYR A 103 -2.50 -16.65 0.26
N GLU A 104 -1.40 -16.72 -0.50
CA GLU A 104 -1.40 -17.03 -1.93
C GLU A 104 -2.21 -16.05 -2.80
N HIS A 105 -2.49 -14.84 -2.30
CA HIS A 105 -3.18 -13.81 -3.06
C HIS A 105 -2.21 -12.96 -3.88
N GLU A 106 -2.71 -12.41 -4.99
CA GLU A 106 -2.00 -11.41 -5.79
C GLU A 106 -2.63 -10.04 -5.59
N VAL A 107 -1.79 -8.99 -5.60
CA VAL A 107 -2.21 -7.60 -5.43
C VAL A 107 -1.84 -6.80 -6.67
N SER A 108 -2.84 -6.13 -7.25
CA SER A 108 -2.69 -5.19 -8.35
C SER A 108 -3.13 -3.80 -7.95
N PHE A 109 -2.38 -2.76 -8.36
CA PHE A 109 -2.75 -1.37 -8.10
C PHE A 109 -3.32 -0.73 -9.36
N THR A 110 -4.39 0.05 -9.21
CA THR A 110 -4.92 0.82 -10.33
C THR A 110 -3.96 1.93 -10.73
N PRO A 111 -3.84 2.24 -12.03
CA PRO A 111 -3.10 3.40 -12.51
C PRO A 111 -3.59 4.70 -11.83
N PRO A 112 -2.69 5.67 -11.56
CA PRO A 112 -3.09 6.98 -11.04
C PRO A 112 -4.08 7.67 -11.98
N TYR A 113 -5.07 8.36 -11.41
CA TYR A 113 -6.07 9.17 -12.14
C TYR A 113 -7.05 8.39 -13.04
N HIS A 114 -7.14 7.07 -12.85
CA HIS A 114 -8.06 6.20 -13.59
C HIS A 114 -9.08 5.54 -12.65
N CYS A 115 -9.95 6.34 -12.02
CA CYS A 115 -10.94 5.84 -11.07
C CYS A 115 -12.03 5.00 -11.74
N GLU A 116 -12.25 5.14 -13.04
CA GLU A 116 -13.11 4.27 -13.85
C GLU A 116 -12.65 2.81 -13.87
N LEU A 117 -11.38 2.55 -13.56
CA LEU A 117 -10.80 1.22 -13.44
C LEU A 117 -10.94 0.63 -12.03
N GLN A 118 -11.61 1.32 -11.11
CA GLN A 118 -11.88 0.87 -9.75
C GLN A 118 -13.33 0.40 -9.63
N PRO A 119 -13.60 -0.92 -9.60
CA PRO A 119 -14.97 -1.44 -9.53
C PRO A 119 -15.76 -0.92 -8.33
N ILE A 120 -15.07 -0.60 -7.22
CA ILE A 120 -15.70 -0.04 -6.02
C ILE A 120 -16.39 1.29 -6.28
N GLU A 121 -15.87 2.14 -7.17
CA GLU A 121 -16.48 3.45 -7.49
C GLU A 121 -17.85 3.30 -8.15
N GLY A 122 -17.99 2.30 -9.03
CA GLY A 122 -19.27 1.96 -9.66
C GLY A 122 -20.30 1.49 -8.65
N ILE A 123 -19.90 0.56 -7.76
CA ILE A 123 -20.77 0.07 -6.67
C ILE A 123 -21.15 1.22 -5.75
N TRP A 124 -20.20 2.09 -5.40
CA TRP A 124 -20.45 3.22 -4.51
C TRP A 124 -21.38 4.26 -5.12
N SER A 125 -21.31 4.47 -6.43
CA SER A 125 -22.25 5.32 -7.16
C SER A 125 -23.70 4.82 -7.00
N VAL A 126 -23.91 3.51 -7.18
CA VAL A 126 -25.24 2.88 -7.00
C VAL A 126 -25.73 3.06 -5.57
N VAL A 127 -24.90 2.70 -4.57
CA VAL A 127 -25.27 2.79 -3.15
C VAL A 127 -25.61 4.23 -2.75
N LYS A 128 -24.80 5.22 -3.16
CA LYS A 128 -25.08 6.65 -2.91
C LYS A 128 -26.39 7.08 -3.55
N GLY A 129 -26.67 6.59 -4.76
CA GLY A 129 -27.94 6.83 -5.45
C GLY A 129 -29.12 6.31 -4.64
N GLU A 130 -29.09 5.05 -4.20
CA GLU A 130 -30.15 4.46 -3.38
C GLU A 130 -30.40 5.23 -2.08
N VAL A 131 -29.33 5.60 -1.36
CA VAL A 131 -29.42 6.39 -0.12
C VAL A 131 -30.06 7.75 -0.37
N ALA A 132 -29.74 8.41 -1.50
CA ALA A 132 -30.35 9.68 -1.86
C ALA A 132 -31.86 9.55 -2.16
N HIS A 133 -32.30 8.41 -2.73
CA HIS A 133 -33.71 8.14 -3.02
C HIS A 133 -34.51 7.75 -1.78
N SER A 134 -33.89 7.13 -0.76
CA SER A 134 -34.59 6.70 0.46
C SER A 134 -35.09 7.84 1.37
N GLY A 135 -34.82 9.10 1.00
CA GLY A 135 -35.18 10.27 1.80
C GLY A 135 -34.29 10.43 3.04
N PRO A 136 -34.35 11.58 3.73
CA PRO A 136 -33.57 11.78 4.95
C PRO A 136 -34.00 10.79 6.04
N HIS A 137 -33.02 10.23 6.75
CA HIS A 137 -33.30 9.51 7.99
C HIS A 137 -34.06 10.44 8.95
N PRO A 138 -35.19 10.01 9.53
CA PRO A 138 -35.82 10.76 10.61
C PRO A 138 -34.82 10.85 11.78
N ASN A 139 -34.49 12.07 12.18
CA ASN A 139 -33.65 12.37 13.34
C ASN A 139 -34.27 11.90 14.65
#